data_AF-A0A950S4I2-F1
#
_entry.id   AF-A0A950S4I2-F1
#
_cell.length_a   1.000
_cell.length_b   1.000
_cell.length_c   1.000
_cell.angle_alpha   90.00
_cell.angle_beta   90.00
_cell.angle_gamma   90.00
#
_symmetry.space_group_name_H-M   'P 1'
#
loop_
_entity.id
_entity.type
_entity.pdbx_description
1 polymer ?
#
loop_
_entity_poly.entity_id
_entity_poly.type
_entity_poly.pdbx_seq_one_letter_code
_entity_poly.pdbx_strand_id
1 'polypeptide(L)'
;MSNTTPVSSNPDPATLSPEAVIEQLRTMESQINEVAPLSKEQRALVKQRLRMQPATIVEASINVMGVLDNVSQAIGQPLDEVRQLQEDSIRWEAVADQARSFLKGIEGANLNRRHRLALIATQAYAIGSQLAKDPNKAVLLPQVEEVKRLKSVARRKKAAQAPPTPTPTPAPPAPVPVPVPSTTPKA
;
A
#
# COMPACT_ATOMS: atom_id res chain seq x y z
N MET A 1 10.09 0.73 64.88
CA MET A 1 9.40 -0.09 63.85
C MET A 1 9.33 0.78 62.59
N SER A 2 10.28 0.63 61.68
CA SER A 2 10.32 1.40 60.43
C SER A 2 9.73 0.56 59.32
N ASN A 3 8.54 0.96 58.87
CA ASN A 3 7.79 0.29 57.82
C ASN A 3 8.31 0.78 56.46
N THR A 4 9.17 0.01 55.82
CA THR A 4 9.59 0.24 54.42
C THR A 4 8.56 -0.42 53.52
N THR A 5 7.65 0.38 52.96
CA THR A 5 6.79 -0.05 51.85
C THR A 5 7.68 -0.26 50.61
N PRO A 6 7.63 -1.43 49.96
CA PRO A 6 8.33 -1.62 48.70
C PRO A 6 7.63 -0.82 47.60
N VAL A 7 8.39 0.01 46.89
CA VAL A 7 7.95 0.66 45.65
C VAL A 7 7.75 -0.45 44.62
N SER A 8 6.51 -0.69 44.25
CA SER A 8 6.17 -1.62 43.16
C SER A 8 6.69 -1.01 41.85
N SER A 9 7.74 -1.61 41.29
CA SER A 9 8.22 -1.28 39.95
C SER A 9 7.15 -1.70 38.95
N ASN A 10 6.46 -0.70 38.40
CA ASN A 10 5.56 -0.85 37.26
C ASN A 10 6.35 -1.51 36.11
N PRO A 11 5.96 -2.71 35.61
CA PRO A 11 6.67 -3.31 34.49
C PRO A 11 6.48 -2.42 33.26
N ASP A 12 7.59 -2.07 32.59
CA ASP A 12 7.56 -1.45 31.27
C ASP A 12 6.60 -2.25 30.36
N PRO A 13 5.74 -1.60 29.56
CA PRO A 13 4.83 -2.31 28.70
C PRO A 13 5.65 -3.15 27.72
N ALA A 14 5.54 -4.48 27.86
CA ALA A 14 6.23 -5.42 27.00
C ALA A 14 5.87 -5.13 25.54
N THR A 15 6.88 -4.79 24.73
CA THR A 15 6.70 -4.63 23.29
C THR A 15 6.28 -5.95 22.69
N LEU A 16 5.08 -6.03 22.10
CA LEU A 16 4.58 -7.25 21.48
C LEU A 16 5.49 -7.68 20.31
N SER A 17 5.75 -8.99 20.21
CA SER A 17 6.38 -9.57 19.03
C SER A 17 5.41 -9.59 17.85
N PRO A 18 5.91 -9.65 16.59
CA PRO A 18 5.04 -9.80 15.42
C PRO A 18 4.08 -11.00 15.51
N GLU A 19 4.55 -12.12 16.07
CA GLU A 19 3.76 -13.34 16.26
C GLU A 19 2.63 -13.13 17.27
N ALA A 20 2.91 -12.46 18.39
CA ALA A 20 1.90 -12.12 19.39
C ALA A 20 0.83 -11.18 18.83
N VAL A 21 1.20 -10.25 17.95
CA VAL A 21 0.22 -9.39 17.25
C VAL A 21 -0.68 -10.21 16.31
N ILE A 22 -0.14 -11.20 15.59
CA ILE A 22 -0.94 -12.09 14.74
C ILE A 22 -1.93 -12.91 15.57
N GLU A 23 -1.49 -13.45 16.71
CA GLU A 23 -2.37 -14.19 17.61
C GLU A 23 -3.49 -13.31 18.14
N GLN A 24 -3.17 -12.09 18.59
CA GLN A 24 -4.17 -11.14 19.06
C GLN A 24 -5.17 -10.77 17.95
N LEU A 25 -4.72 -10.58 16.71
CA LEU A 25 -5.62 -10.32 15.57
C LEU A 25 -6.54 -11.50 15.28
N ARG A 26 -6.06 -12.74 15.36
CA ARG A 26 -6.91 -13.94 15.21
C ARG A 26 -7.92 -14.06 16.34
N THR A 27 -7.52 -13.75 17.58
CA THR A 27 -8.44 -13.72 18.71
C THR A 27 -9.53 -12.68 18.49
N MET A 28 -9.18 -11.46 18.06
CA MET A 28 -10.14 -10.43 17.72
C MET A 28 -11.07 -10.87 16.59
N GLU A 29 -10.55 -11.47 15.52
CA GLU A 29 -11.35 -12.00 14.41
C GLU A 29 -12.36 -13.05 14.89
N SER A 30 -11.97 -13.95 15.79
CA SER A 30 -12.88 -14.97 16.35
C SER A 30 -13.99 -14.41 17.24
N GLN A 31 -13.81 -13.19 17.77
CA GLN A 31 -14.78 -12.51 18.62
C GLN A 31 -15.76 -11.63 17.83
N ILE A 32 -15.47 -11.37 16.54
CA ILE A 32 -16.31 -10.54 15.67
C ILE A 32 -17.08 -11.48 14.73
N ASN A 33 -18.38 -11.65 14.99
CA ASN A 33 -19.23 -12.63 14.30
C ASN A 33 -19.37 -12.40 12.77
N GLU A 34 -19.04 -11.21 12.26
CA GLU A 34 -19.36 -10.77 10.89
C GLU A 34 -18.13 -10.36 10.03
N VAL A 35 -16.93 -10.90 10.28
CA VAL A 35 -15.72 -10.55 9.49
C VAL A 35 -15.64 -11.34 8.17
N ALA A 36 -16.72 -11.41 7.41
CA ALA A 36 -16.70 -12.03 6.08
C ALA A 36 -16.27 -10.99 5.01
N PRO A 37 -15.11 -11.15 4.35
CA PRO A 37 -14.70 -10.22 3.31
C PRO A 37 -15.61 -10.33 2.09
N LEU A 38 -16.21 -9.21 1.68
CA LEU A 38 -16.93 -9.12 0.41
C LEU A 38 -16.00 -9.37 -0.78
N SER A 39 -16.51 -10.08 -1.79
CA SER A 39 -15.85 -10.17 -3.09
C SER A 39 -15.74 -8.79 -3.75
N LYS A 40 -14.85 -8.66 -4.75
CA LYS A 40 -14.68 -7.39 -5.48
C LYS A 40 -15.99 -6.92 -6.11
N GLU A 41 -16.75 -7.85 -6.69
CA GLU A 41 -18.04 -7.57 -7.35
C GLU A 41 -19.11 -7.18 -6.34
N GLN A 42 -19.24 -7.92 -5.24
CA GLN A 42 -20.17 -7.59 -4.15
C GLN A 42 -19.88 -6.19 -3.58
N ARG A 43 -18.60 -5.89 -3.33
CA ARG A 43 -18.18 -4.57 -2.84
C ARG A 43 -18.51 -3.47 -3.84
N ALA A 44 -18.36 -3.70 -5.15
CA ALA A 44 -18.71 -2.73 -6.18
C ALA A 44 -20.21 -2.44 -6.19
N LEU A 45 -21.05 -3.49 -6.14
CA LEU A 45 -22.51 -3.35 -6.10
C LEU A 45 -22.99 -2.61 -4.84
N VAL A 46 -22.46 -2.95 -3.67
CA VAL A 46 -22.79 -2.25 -2.41
C VAL A 46 -22.40 -0.77 -2.51
N LYS A 47 -21.19 -0.46 -2.99
CA LYS A 47 -20.75 0.93 -3.17
C LYS A 47 -21.62 1.69 -4.16
N GLN A 48 -22.04 1.06 -5.25
CA GLN A 48 -22.96 1.68 -6.21
C GLN A 48 -24.30 2.01 -5.56
N ARG A 49 -24.87 1.09 -4.76
CA ARG A 49 -26.12 1.34 -4.04
C ARG A 49 -25.98 2.47 -3.02
N LEU A 50 -24.91 2.48 -2.23
CA LEU A 50 -24.65 3.53 -1.24
C LEU A 50 -24.50 4.92 -1.87
N ARG A 51 -23.99 5.03 -3.10
CA ARG A 51 -23.93 6.30 -3.83
C ARG A 51 -25.30 6.86 -4.18
N MET A 52 -26.29 5.98 -4.39
CA MET A 52 -27.68 6.37 -4.69
C MET A 52 -28.46 6.74 -3.41
N GLN A 53 -27.94 6.37 -2.24
CA GLN A 53 -28.55 6.65 -0.93
C GLN A 53 -27.53 7.32 -0.01
N PRO A 54 -27.23 8.62 -0.23
CA PRO A 54 -26.35 9.39 0.64
C PRO A 54 -26.81 9.37 2.10
N ALA A 55 -25.87 9.51 3.03
CA ALA A 55 -26.15 9.46 4.47
C ALA A 55 -27.27 10.41 4.91
N THR A 56 -27.34 11.61 4.34
CA THR A 56 -28.40 12.60 4.62
C THR A 56 -29.79 12.12 4.22
N ILE A 57 -29.91 11.38 3.11
CA ILE A 57 -31.19 10.79 2.67
C ILE A 57 -31.59 9.65 3.61
N VAL A 58 -30.62 8.82 4.03
CA VAL A 58 -30.85 7.74 4.98
C VAL A 58 -31.33 8.28 6.32
N GLU A 59 -30.65 9.29 6.88
CA GLU A 59 -31.02 9.94 8.14
C GLU A 59 -32.42 10.55 8.08
N ALA A 60 -32.73 11.30 7.01
CA ALA A 60 -34.07 11.85 6.81
C ALA A 60 -35.15 10.76 6.73
N SER A 61 -34.84 9.62 6.09
CA SER A 61 -35.75 8.49 5.98
C SER A 61 -36.00 7.81 7.34
N ILE A 62 -34.97 7.67 8.18
CA ILE A 62 -35.10 7.16 9.56
C ILE A 62 -35.95 8.14 10.39
N ASN A 63 -35.78 9.45 10.20
CA ASN A 63 -36.60 10.44 10.90
C ASN A 63 -38.09 10.32 10.52
N VAL A 64 -38.41 10.05 9.25
CA VAL A 64 -39.80 9.79 8.83
C VAL A 64 -40.39 8.59 9.56
N MET A 65 -39.62 7.51 9.75
CA MET A 65 -40.04 6.35 10.54
C MET A 65 -40.34 6.73 12.00
N GLY A 66 -39.60 7.69 12.56
CA GLY A 66 -39.82 8.19 13.92
C GLY A 66 -40.99 9.14 14.10
N VAL A 67 -41.56 9.66 13.02
CA VAL A 67 -42.74 10.54 13.06
C VAL A 67 -44.03 9.74 12.98
N LEU A 68 -44.04 8.59 12.28
CA LEU A 68 -45.23 7.79 12.06
C LEU A 68 -44.96 6.29 12.18
N ASP A 69 -45.47 5.67 13.25
CA ASP A 69 -45.32 4.23 13.53
C ASP A 69 -45.83 3.32 12.40
N ASN A 70 -46.80 3.78 11.60
CA ASN A 70 -47.27 3.01 10.44
C ASN A 70 -46.16 2.73 9.42
N VAL A 71 -45.13 3.58 9.34
CA VAL A 71 -44.00 3.38 8.44
C VAL A 71 -43.08 2.27 8.94
N SER A 72 -42.79 2.21 10.24
CA SER A 72 -42.00 1.12 10.83
C SER A 72 -42.75 -0.22 10.73
N GLN A 73 -44.07 -0.21 10.97
CA GLN A 73 -44.93 -1.38 10.78
C GLN A 73 -44.97 -1.86 9.32
N ALA A 74 -45.11 -0.93 8.35
CA ALA A 74 -45.16 -1.28 6.94
C ALA A 74 -43.84 -1.86 6.40
N ILE A 75 -42.70 -1.37 6.91
CA ILE A 75 -41.37 -1.88 6.55
C ILE A 75 -41.04 -3.18 7.30
N GLY A 76 -41.75 -3.47 8.40
CA GLY A 76 -41.48 -4.63 9.25
C GLY A 76 -40.15 -4.51 10.01
N GLN A 77 -39.70 -3.28 10.26
CA GLN A 77 -38.45 -2.97 10.94
C GLN A 77 -38.73 -1.96 12.06
N PRO A 78 -38.60 -2.36 13.34
CA PRO A 78 -38.76 -1.44 14.46
C PRO A 78 -37.77 -0.28 14.37
N LEU A 79 -38.22 0.93 14.72
CA LEU A 79 -37.37 2.13 14.66
C LEU A 79 -36.11 1.99 15.52
N ASP A 80 -36.24 1.39 16.71
CA ASP A 80 -35.12 1.21 17.63
C ASP A 80 -34.05 0.29 17.04
N GLU A 81 -34.44 -0.76 16.31
CA GLU A 81 -33.49 -1.65 15.61
C GLU A 81 -32.78 -0.92 14.47
N VAL A 82 -33.49 -0.08 13.71
CA VAL A 82 -32.90 0.71 12.63
C VAL A 82 -31.92 1.76 13.16
N ARG A 83 -32.25 2.42 14.29
CA ARG A 83 -31.35 3.36 14.97
C ARG A 83 -30.12 2.64 15.51
N GLN A 84 -30.30 1.48 16.14
CA GLN A 84 -29.20 0.66 16.62
C GLN A 84 -28.26 0.26 15.46
N LEU A 85 -28.82 -0.16 14.32
CA LEU A 85 -28.04 -0.48 13.12
C LEU A 85 -27.24 0.73 12.60
N GLN A 86 -27.84 1.92 12.60
CA GLN A 86 -27.16 3.15 12.21
C GLN A 86 -25.98 3.47 13.15
N GLU A 87 -26.20 3.38 14.46
CA GLU A 87 -25.16 3.60 15.46
C GLU A 87 -24.02 2.59 15.35
N ASP A 88 -24.35 1.31 15.19
CA ASP A 88 -23.36 0.26 15.03
C ASP A 88 -22.53 0.47 13.76
N SER A 89 -23.16 0.86 12.65
CA SER A 89 -22.45 1.20 11.41
C SER A 89 -21.41 2.31 11.63
N ILE A 90 -21.75 3.38 12.37
CA ILE A 90 -20.84 4.49 12.66
C ILE A 90 -19.69 4.03 13.57
N ARG A 91 -19.99 3.24 14.61
CA ARG A 91 -18.97 2.71 15.52
C ARG A 91 -18.00 1.78 14.80
N TRP A 92 -18.51 0.91 13.93
CA TRP A 92 -17.69 0.02 13.11
C TRP A 92 -16.85 0.76 12.08
N GLU A 93 -17.32 1.89 11.54
CA GLU A 93 -16.52 2.75 10.67
C GLU A 93 -15.29 3.31 11.41
N ALA A 94 -15.48 3.79 12.64
CA ALA A 94 -14.38 4.27 13.48
C ALA A 94 -13.35 3.16 13.79
N VAL A 95 -13.82 1.94 14.09
CA VAL A 95 -12.94 0.76 14.27
C VAL A 95 -12.14 0.48 13.00
N ALA A 96 -12.80 0.51 11.83
CA ALA A 96 -12.14 0.27 10.55
C ALA A 96 -11.08 1.33 10.23
N ASP A 97 -11.35 2.61 10.55
CA ASP A 97 -10.36 3.69 10.40
C ASP A 97 -9.16 3.51 11.32
N GLN A 98 -9.39 3.15 12.58
CA GLN A 98 -8.31 2.87 13.52
C GLN A 98 -7.47 1.68 13.06
N ALA A 99 -8.09 0.60 12.58
CA ALA A 99 -7.40 -0.56 12.05
C ALA A 99 -6.56 -0.21 10.80
N ARG A 100 -7.09 0.62 9.89
CA ARG A 100 -6.35 1.14 8.73
C ARG A 100 -5.13 1.97 9.16
N SER A 101 -5.30 2.84 10.15
CA SER A 101 -4.22 3.66 10.70
C SER A 101 -3.12 2.80 11.32
N PHE A 102 -3.51 1.81 12.13
CA PHE A 102 -2.59 0.84 12.72
C PHE A 102 -1.79 0.06 11.66
N LEU A 103 -2.47 -0.44 10.63
CA LEU A 103 -1.83 -1.16 9.52
C LEU A 103 -0.81 -0.28 8.80
N LYS A 104 -1.15 0.97 8.47
CA LYS A 104 -0.22 1.93 7.87
C LYS A 104 1.02 2.16 8.73
N GLY A 105 0.85 2.19 10.06
CA GLY A 105 1.97 2.26 11.01
C GLY A 105 2.91 1.06 10.90
N ILE A 106 2.37 -0.15 10.88
CA ILE A 106 3.15 -1.41 10.71
C ILE A 106 3.87 -1.42 9.36
N GLU A 107 3.18 -1.05 8.28
CA GLU A 107 3.74 -0.98 6.93
C GLU A 107 4.91 0.01 6.86
N GLY A 108 4.74 1.21 7.41
CA GLY A 108 5.79 2.22 7.50
C GLY A 108 7.00 1.73 8.30
N ALA A 109 6.78 1.08 9.44
CA ALA A 109 7.85 0.49 10.23
C ALA A 109 8.60 -0.62 9.45
N ASN A 110 7.89 -1.47 8.72
CA ASN A 110 8.49 -2.50 7.88
C ASN A 110 9.30 -1.91 6.72
N LEU A 111 8.80 -0.84 6.10
CA LEU A 111 9.54 -0.12 5.06
C LEU A 111 10.86 0.44 5.61
N ASN A 112 10.85 1.01 6.81
CA ASN A 112 12.06 1.46 7.48
C ASN A 112 13.04 0.32 7.78
N ARG A 113 12.55 -0.85 8.23
CA ARG A 113 13.39 -2.05 8.41
C ARG A 113 14.05 -2.48 7.10
N ARG A 114 13.29 -2.53 6.00
CA ARG A 114 13.81 -2.85 4.66
C ARG A 114 14.82 -1.83 4.17
N HIS A 115 14.59 -0.54 4.42
CA HIS A 115 15.53 0.51 4.08
C HIS A 115 16.87 0.33 4.82
N ARG A 116 16.83 0.08 6.13
CA ARG A 116 18.03 -0.21 6.93
C ARG A 116 18.77 -1.45 6.41
N LEU A 117 18.05 -2.54 6.11
CA LEU A 117 18.66 -3.73 5.51
C LEU A 117 19.32 -3.45 4.16
N ALA A 118 18.73 -2.61 3.33
CA ALA A 118 19.31 -2.21 2.04
C ALA A 118 20.62 -1.41 2.21
N LEU A 119 20.69 -0.52 3.21
CA LEU A 119 21.92 0.19 3.55
C LEU A 119 23.02 -0.78 4.02
N ILE A 120 22.68 -1.68 4.94
CA ILE A 120 23.61 -2.71 5.44
C ILE A 120 24.12 -3.58 4.29
N ALA A 121 23.23 -4.07 3.42
CA ALA A 121 23.61 -4.88 2.27
C ALA A 121 24.52 -4.13 1.29
N THR A 122 24.30 -2.81 1.11
CA THR A 122 25.14 -1.97 0.27
C THR A 122 26.55 -1.83 0.85
N GLN A 123 26.65 -1.56 2.15
CA GLN A 123 27.93 -1.46 2.87
C GLN A 123 28.66 -2.81 2.86
N ALA A 124 27.97 -3.90 3.18
CA ALA A 124 28.53 -5.26 3.19
C ALA A 124 29.11 -5.64 1.82
N TYR A 125 28.40 -5.33 0.73
CA TYR A 125 28.93 -5.56 -0.62
C TYR A 125 30.17 -4.72 -0.92
N ALA A 126 30.17 -3.42 -0.56
CA ALA A 126 31.30 -2.54 -0.81
C ALA A 126 32.56 -2.99 -0.05
N ILE A 127 32.40 -3.29 1.25
CA ILE A 127 33.49 -3.79 2.09
C ILE A 127 33.95 -5.16 1.59
N GLY A 128 33.03 -6.09 1.34
CA GLY A 128 33.35 -7.42 0.82
C GLY A 128 34.11 -7.37 -0.51
N SER A 129 33.71 -6.49 -1.42
CA SER A 129 34.41 -6.27 -2.70
C SER A 129 35.82 -5.72 -2.52
N GLN A 130 36.04 -4.88 -1.51
CA GLN A 130 37.37 -4.34 -1.20
C GLN A 130 38.25 -5.39 -0.52
N LEU A 131 37.70 -6.18 0.41
CA LEU A 131 38.40 -7.23 1.11
C LEU A 131 38.80 -8.39 0.20
N ALA A 132 37.96 -8.74 -0.78
CA ALA A 132 38.22 -9.82 -1.73
C ALA A 132 39.44 -9.56 -2.64
N LYS A 133 40.00 -8.33 -2.65
CA LYS A 133 41.26 -8.01 -3.35
C LYS A 133 42.50 -8.51 -2.61
N ASP A 134 42.40 -8.78 -1.31
CA ASP A 134 43.46 -9.38 -0.51
C ASP A 134 43.45 -10.90 -0.71
N PRO A 135 44.57 -11.51 -1.16
CA PRO A 135 44.66 -12.97 -1.35
C PRO A 135 44.27 -13.78 -0.11
N ASN A 136 44.52 -13.25 1.10
CA ASN A 136 44.17 -13.91 2.36
C ASN A 136 42.65 -13.96 2.62
N LYS A 137 41.85 -13.22 1.84
CA LYS A 137 40.38 -13.11 1.95
C LYS A 137 39.68 -13.48 0.63
N ALA A 138 40.38 -14.18 -0.27
CA ALA A 138 39.86 -14.62 -1.55
C ALA A 138 38.58 -15.50 -1.43
N VAL A 139 38.32 -16.08 -0.26
CA VAL A 139 37.08 -16.81 0.06
C VAL A 139 35.81 -16.00 -0.17
N LEU A 140 35.88 -14.66 -0.18
CA LEU A 140 34.75 -13.76 -0.41
C LEU A 140 34.40 -13.55 -1.90
N LEU A 141 35.27 -13.97 -2.83
CA LEU A 141 35.10 -13.73 -4.26
C LEU A 141 33.78 -14.33 -4.80
N PRO A 142 33.42 -15.60 -4.52
CA PRO A 142 32.19 -16.17 -5.05
C PRO A 142 30.93 -15.40 -4.62
N GLN A 143 30.87 -14.93 -3.38
CA GLN A 143 29.72 -14.19 -2.83
C GLN A 143 29.62 -12.79 -3.44
N VAL A 144 30.75 -12.11 -3.65
CA VAL A 144 30.78 -10.79 -4.30
C VAL A 144 30.34 -10.90 -5.76
N GLU A 145 30.82 -11.92 -6.48
CA GLU A 145 30.42 -12.18 -7.87
C GLU A 145 28.94 -12.49 -8.00
N GLU A 146 28.38 -13.28 -7.09
CA GLU A 146 26.95 -13.57 -7.07
C GLU A 146 26.11 -12.30 -6.84
N VAL A 147 26.49 -11.44 -5.89
CA VAL A 147 25.80 -10.17 -5.67
C VAL A 147 25.92 -9.26 -6.90
N LYS A 148 27.08 -9.21 -7.55
CA LYS A 148 27.30 -8.45 -8.80
C LYS A 148 26.39 -8.96 -9.91
N ARG A 149 26.28 -10.29 -10.07
CA ARG A 149 25.39 -10.94 -11.03
C ARG A 149 23.93 -10.56 -10.79
N LEU A 150 23.45 -10.68 -9.55
CA LEU A 150 22.08 -10.32 -9.16
C LEU A 150 21.76 -8.83 -9.43
N LYS A 151 22.68 -7.92 -9.09
CA LYS A 151 22.54 -6.49 -9.40
C LYS A 151 22.40 -6.24 -10.91
N SER A 152 23.18 -6.93 -11.74
CA SER A 152 23.11 -6.79 -13.20
C SER A 152 21.77 -7.23 -13.77
N VAL A 153 21.22 -8.36 -13.28
CA VAL A 153 19.90 -8.87 -13.69
C VAL A 153 18.79 -7.89 -13.30
N ALA A 154 18.83 -7.37 -12.08
CA ALA A 154 17.87 -6.37 -11.62
C ALA A 154 17.89 -5.10 -12.48
N ARG A 155 19.09 -4.61 -12.84
CA ARG A 155 19.25 -3.43 -13.71
C ARG A 155 18.70 -3.67 -15.12
N ARG A 156 18.92 -4.86 -15.71
CA ARG A 156 18.37 -5.21 -17.03
C ARG A 156 16.84 -5.27 -17.02
N LYS A 157 16.24 -5.86 -15.97
CA LYS A 157 14.77 -5.88 -15.82
C LYS A 157 14.18 -4.46 -15.78
N LYS A 158 14.86 -3.52 -15.12
CA LYS A 158 14.46 -2.11 -15.12
C LYS A 158 14.59 -1.44 -16.49
N ALA A 159 15.66 -1.74 -17.24
CA ALA A 159 15.85 -1.19 -18.58
C ALA A 159 14.83 -1.73 -19.61
N ALA A 160 14.44 -3.00 -19.50
CA ALA A 160 13.44 -3.61 -20.38
C ALA A 160 12.00 -3.10 -20.16
N GLN A 161 11.71 -2.52 -18.99
CA GLN A 161 10.42 -1.91 -18.68
C GLN A 161 10.33 -0.43 -19.08
N ALA A 162 11.44 0.20 -19.49
CA ALA A 162 11.39 1.55 -20.04
C ALA A 162 10.80 1.49 -21.46
N PRO A 163 9.90 2.41 -21.85
CA PRO A 163 9.44 2.52 -23.23
C PRO A 163 10.65 2.66 -24.17
N PRO A 164 10.67 2.00 -25.33
CA PRO A 164 11.75 2.17 -26.29
C PRO A 164 11.83 3.64 -26.70
N THR A 165 13.02 4.23 -26.63
CA THR A 165 13.30 5.53 -27.22
C THR A 165 12.92 5.47 -28.71
N PRO A 166 12.14 6.44 -29.24
CA PRO A 166 11.80 6.45 -30.66
C PRO A 166 13.08 6.45 -31.50
N THR A 167 13.14 5.55 -32.48
CA THR A 167 14.21 5.46 -33.46
C THR A 167 14.39 6.83 -34.13
N PRO A 168 15.62 7.36 -34.28
CA PRO A 168 15.83 8.60 -35.02
C PRO A 168 15.31 8.41 -36.45
N THR A 169 14.34 9.26 -36.83
CA THR A 169 13.80 9.33 -38.18
C THR A 169 14.94 9.55 -39.17
N PRO A 170 15.03 8.78 -40.28
CA PRO A 170 16.02 9.03 -41.33
C PRO A 170 15.87 10.47 -41.83
N ALA A 171 16.99 11.20 -41.91
CA ALA A 171 17.00 12.57 -42.41
C ALA A 171 16.45 12.63 -43.86
N PRO A 172 15.68 13.69 -44.22
CA PRO A 172 15.18 13.84 -45.58
C PRO A 172 16.34 13.92 -46.59
N PRO A 173 16.22 13.31 -47.78
CA PRO A 173 17.24 13.43 -48.82
C PRO A 173 17.37 14.90 -49.27
N ALA A 174 18.61 15.33 -49.46
CA ALA A 174 18.93 16.68 -49.92
C ALA A 174 18.28 16.95 -51.30
N PRO A 175 17.75 18.17 -51.54
CA PRO A 175 17.15 18.51 -52.83
C PRO A 175 18.21 18.57 -53.94
N VAL A 176 17.86 17.98 -55.07
CA VAL A 176 18.65 17.93 -56.31
C VAL A 176 18.75 19.35 -56.91
N PRO A 177 19.92 19.81 -57.38
CA PRO A 177 20.04 21.13 -57.98
C PRO A 177 19.35 21.19 -59.36
N VAL A 178 18.50 22.21 -59.55
CA VAL A 178 17.78 22.50 -60.79
C VAL A 178 18.75 23.16 -61.80
N PRO A 179 18.81 22.72 -63.08
CA PRO A 179 19.66 23.36 -64.07
C PRO A 179 19.08 24.70 -64.54
N VAL A 180 19.93 25.73 -64.59
CA VAL A 180 19.66 27.07 -65.14
C VAL A 180 19.57 27.00 -66.68
N PRO A 181 18.57 27.63 -67.33
CA PRO A 181 18.51 27.70 -68.78
C PRO A 181 19.43 28.79 -69.34
N SER A 182 20.31 28.39 -70.26
CA SER A 182 21.20 29.24 -71.04
C SER A 182 20.41 30.10 -72.03
N THR A 183 20.50 31.43 -71.91
CA THR A 183 20.07 32.36 -72.96
C THR A 183 21.24 32.70 -73.87
N THR A 184 21.16 32.28 -75.14
CA THR A 184 22.03 32.80 -76.20
C THR A 184 21.14 33.39 -77.30
N PRO A 185 21.41 34.62 -77.78
CA PRO A 185 20.54 35.35 -78.70
C PRO A 185 20.86 34.99 -80.15
N LYS A 186 19.88 35.15 -81.06
CA LYS A 186 20.11 35.06 -82.50
C LYS A 186 19.56 36.30 -83.21
N ALA A 187 20.38 36.79 -84.13
CA ALA A 187 20.21 37.93 -85.02
C ALA A 187 19.00 37.83 -85.94
#